data_AF-A0A1J4URL8-F1
#
_entry.id   AF-A0A1J4URL8-F1
#
_cell.length_a   1.000
_cell.length_b   1.000
_cell.length_c   1.000
_cell.angle_alpha   90.00
_cell.angle_beta   90.00
_cell.angle_gamma   90.00
#
_symmetry.space_group_name_H-M   'P 1'
#
loop_
_entity.id
_entity.type
_entity.pdbx_description
1 polymer ?
#
loop_
_entity_poly.entity_id
_entity_poly.type
_entity_poly.pdbx_seq_one_letter_code
_entity_poly.pdbx_strand_id
1 'polypeptide(L)'
;MAKRGRGVEGMVRCEKCGRLTRRDKAVTIEKVILTNPLERKDVHDESYTRNFVKEVTYCVSCGKHGRIFEKKKKMQERQRERDALNADRPVRKHSMDFSAMYAGSQRPPAETIAKPVEEKPAEQPGDDAAADEMEGKTEQ
;
A
#
# COMPACT_ATOMS: atom_id res chain seq x y z
N MET A 1 1.01 9.96 43.79
CA MET A 1 0.16 9.62 42.62
C MET A 1 0.44 10.64 41.51
N ALA A 2 1.02 10.21 40.39
CA ALA A 2 1.43 11.12 39.33
C ALA A 2 0.23 11.88 38.74
N LYS A 3 0.20 13.21 38.92
CA LYS A 3 -0.61 14.10 38.06
C LYS A 3 -0.15 13.81 36.63
N ARG A 4 -0.90 13.02 35.85
CA ARG A 4 -0.62 12.85 34.41
C ARG A 4 -0.56 14.27 33.84
N GLY A 5 0.61 14.73 33.41
CA GLY A 5 0.93 16.13 33.08
C GLY A 5 0.11 16.68 31.92
N ARG A 6 -1.19 16.87 32.12
CA ARG A 6 -2.18 17.31 31.15
C ARG A 6 -2.43 18.81 31.34
N GLY A 7 -1.36 19.60 31.32
CA GLY A 7 -1.44 21.06 31.42
C GLY A 7 -1.77 21.72 30.07
N VAL A 8 -1.22 21.16 28.99
CA VAL A 8 -1.37 21.67 27.63
C VAL A 8 -1.60 20.50 26.69
N GLU A 9 -2.78 20.46 26.08
CA GLU A 9 -3.13 19.47 25.05
C GLU A 9 -3.27 20.18 23.71
N GLY A 10 -2.93 19.48 22.63
CA GLY A 10 -3.08 20.01 21.28
C GLY A 10 -4.54 20.40 20.99
N MET A 11 -4.72 21.55 20.34
CA MET A 11 -6.00 21.94 19.76
C MET A 11 -6.18 21.26 18.39
N VAL A 12 -7.40 20.86 18.07
CA VAL A 12 -7.80 20.29 16.79
C VAL A 12 -9.06 21.00 16.30
N ARG A 13 -9.16 21.22 15.00
CA ARG A 13 -10.32 21.86 14.36
C ARG A 13 -11.38 20.82 14.03
N CYS A 14 -12.63 21.11 14.37
CA CYS A 14 -13.78 20.30 13.95
C CYS A 14 -14.00 20.43 12.43
N GLU A 15 -14.16 19.32 11.71
CA GLU A 15 -14.37 19.35 10.25
C GLU A 15 -15.72 19.96 9.84
N LYS A 16 -16.76 19.91 10.68
CA LYS A 16 -18.10 20.45 10.32
C LYS A 16 -18.24 21.95 10.57
N CYS A 17 -17.85 22.39 11.76
CA CYS A 17 -18.09 23.76 12.21
C CYS A 17 -16.82 24.60 12.38
N GLY A 18 -15.64 24.02 12.14
CA GLY A 18 -14.35 24.71 12.27
C GLY A 18 -13.93 25.05 13.71
N ARG A 19 -14.77 24.77 14.72
CA ARG A 19 -14.48 25.08 16.13
C ARG A 19 -13.20 24.38 16.59
N LEU A 20 -12.33 25.13 17.26
CA LEU A 20 -11.14 24.59 17.95
C LEU A 20 -11.56 23.88 19.22
N THR A 21 -11.18 22.61 19.33
CA THR A 21 -11.44 21.76 20.50
C THR A 21 -10.16 21.06 20.92
N ARG A 22 -9.97 20.85 22.23
CA ARG A 22 -8.86 20.04 22.75
C ARG A 22 -8.98 18.60 22.27
N ARG A 23 -7.85 17.97 21.93
CA ARG A 23 -7.76 16.59 21.43
C ARG A 23 -8.53 15.60 22.31
N ASP A 24 -8.36 15.68 23.62
CA ASP A 24 -8.98 14.74 24.57
C ASP A 24 -10.51 14.83 24.63
N LYS A 25 -11.07 15.99 24.26
CA LYS A 25 -12.52 16.21 24.19
C LYS A 25 -13.07 16.02 22.78
N ALA A 26 -12.22 15.92 21.77
CA ALA A 26 -12.63 15.78 20.38
C ALA A 26 -13.07 14.34 20.10
N VAL A 27 -14.11 14.19 19.29
CA VAL A 27 -14.56 12.88 18.83
C VAL A 27 -13.87 12.57 17.51
N THR A 28 -12.93 11.64 17.54
CA THR A 28 -12.27 11.08 16.36
C THR A 28 -13.09 9.93 15.76
N ILE A 29 -13.30 9.93 14.46
CA ILE A 29 -13.84 8.80 13.69
C ILE A 29 -12.97 8.58 12.46
N GLU A 30 -12.54 7.34 12.25
CA GLU A 30 -11.96 6.90 10.99
C GLU A 30 -13.06 6.78 9.93
N LYS A 31 -12.86 7.49 8.82
CA LYS A 31 -13.71 7.39 7.65
C LYS A 31 -12.91 6.80 6.51
N VAL A 32 -13.44 5.72 5.94
CA VAL A 32 -12.93 5.16 4.69
C VAL A 32 -13.44 6.03 3.56
N ILE A 33 -12.52 6.70 2.87
CA ILE A 33 -12.79 7.43 1.64
C ILE A 33 -12.49 6.46 0.52
N LEU A 34 -13.57 5.96 -0.09
CA LEU A 34 -13.51 5.14 -1.30
C LEU A 34 -13.46 6.11 -2.48
N THR A 35 -12.26 6.49 -2.91
CA THR A 35 -12.08 7.18 -4.19
C THR A 35 -12.23 6.15 -5.30
N ASN A 36 -13.36 6.18 -6.00
CA ASN A 36 -13.59 5.34 -7.17
C ASN A 36 -12.73 5.88 -8.32
N PRO A 37 -11.83 5.07 -8.92
CA PRO A 37 -10.99 5.53 -10.02
C PRO A 37 -11.82 5.87 -11.27
N LEU A 38 -13.05 5.34 -11.40
CA LEU A 38 -13.93 5.62 -12.54
C LEU A 38 -14.32 7.10 -12.70
N GLU A 39 -14.21 7.92 -11.66
CA GLU A 39 -14.43 9.37 -11.77
C GLU A 39 -13.23 10.12 -12.34
N ARG A 40 -12.05 9.50 -12.39
CA ARG A 40 -10.85 10.05 -13.03
C ARG A 40 -10.67 9.38 -14.39
N LYS A 41 -11.10 10.06 -15.45
CA LYS A 41 -10.94 9.60 -16.84
C LYS A 41 -9.48 9.41 -17.26
N ASP A 42 -8.52 9.85 -16.45
CA ASP A 42 -7.09 9.89 -16.80
C ASP A 42 -6.28 8.70 -16.25
N VAL A 43 -6.89 7.81 -15.45
CA VAL A 43 -6.18 6.70 -14.78
C VAL A 43 -6.70 5.37 -15.31
N HIS A 44 -6.19 4.95 -16.47
CA HIS A 44 -6.58 3.69 -17.11
C HIS A 44 -5.77 2.48 -16.63
N ASP A 45 -4.59 2.66 -16.03
CA ASP A 45 -3.63 1.56 -15.80
C ASP A 45 -3.42 1.16 -14.33
N GLU A 46 -3.92 1.93 -13.35
CA GLU A 46 -3.77 1.57 -11.92
C GLU A 46 -4.96 0.73 -11.43
N SER A 47 -4.88 -0.58 -11.67
CA SER A 47 -5.86 -1.59 -11.26
C SER A 47 -6.02 -1.81 -9.75
N TYR A 48 -5.39 -0.99 -8.90
CA TYR A 48 -5.42 -1.15 -7.45
C TYR A 48 -5.59 0.17 -6.71
N THR A 49 -6.84 0.61 -6.55
CA THR A 49 -7.12 1.76 -5.68
C THR A 49 -6.88 1.41 -4.22
N ARG A 50 -5.99 2.18 -3.58
CA ARG A 50 -5.79 2.15 -2.14
C ARG A 50 -6.99 2.77 -1.44
N ASN A 51 -7.64 2.02 -0.55
CA ASN A 51 -8.64 2.58 0.35
C ASN A 51 -7.95 3.58 1.29
N PHE A 52 -8.32 4.87 1.18
CA PHE A 52 -7.77 5.89 2.07
C PHE A 52 -8.62 5.98 3.33
N VAL A 53 -8.02 5.65 4.47
CA VAL A 53 -8.66 5.89 5.77
C VAL A 53 -8.22 7.26 6.27
N LYS A 54 -9.17 8.17 6.43
CA LYS A 54 -8.93 9.50 7.01
C LYS A 54 -9.51 9.56 8.42
N GLU A 55 -8.69 9.95 9.38
CA GLU A 55 -9.17 10.30 10.72
C GLU A 55 -9.82 11.69 10.69
N VAL A 56 -11.10 11.72 11.06
CA VAL A 56 -11.90 12.93 11.10
C VAL A 56 -12.23 13.29 12.54
N THR A 57 -12.00 14.56 12.90
CA THR A 57 -12.26 15.08 14.24
C THR A 57 -13.47 16.00 14.30
N TYR A 58 -14.29 15.79 15.32
CA TYR A 58 -15.49 16.58 15.60
C TYR A 58 -15.49 17.18 17.00
N CYS A 59 -16.11 18.34 17.14
CA CYS A 59 -16.48 18.88 18.45
C CYS A 59 -17.69 18.12 19.03
N VAL A 60 -17.88 18.25 20.35
CA VAL A 60 -18.94 17.55 21.10
C VAL A 60 -20.34 17.85 20.56
N SER A 61 -20.61 19.10 20.18
CA SER A 61 -21.93 19.49 19.64
C SER A 61 -22.21 18.85 18.28
N CYS A 62 -21.29 18.96 17.32
CA CYS A 62 -21.41 18.30 16.01
C CYS A 62 -21.47 16.78 16.15
N GLY A 63 -20.80 16.23 17.16
CA GLY A 63 -20.87 14.81 17.51
C GLY A 63 -22.30 14.38 17.87
N LYS A 64 -23.00 15.18 18.69
CA LYS A 64 -24.39 14.91 19.12
C LYS A 64 -25.37 15.08 17.96
N HIS A 65 -25.31 16.20 17.23
CA HIS A 65 -26.21 16.45 16.10
C HIS A 65 -26.03 15.42 14.96
N GLY A 66 -24.79 15.01 14.68
CA GLY A 66 -24.49 14.03 13.64
C GLY A 66 -24.66 12.56 14.05
N ARG A 67 -25.15 12.28 15.28
CA ARG A 67 -25.23 10.94 15.88
C ARG A 67 -23.91 10.15 15.76
N ILE A 68 -22.81 10.88 15.90
CA ILE A 68 -21.44 10.37 15.70
C ILE A 68 -21.06 9.45 16.87
N PHE A 69 -21.53 9.77 18.08
CA PHE A 69 -21.35 8.92 19.26
C PHE A 69 -22.00 7.54 19.09
N GLU A 70 -23.24 7.49 18.57
CA GLU A 70 -23.94 6.22 18.31
C GLU A 70 -23.21 5.39 17.26
N LYS A 71 -22.72 6.03 16.19
CA LYS A 71 -21.90 5.36 15.17
C LYS A 71 -20.60 4.81 15.75
N LYS A 72 -19.91 5.58 16.59
CA LYS A 72 -18.65 5.15 17.24
C LYS A 72 -18.89 4.00 18.21
N LYS A 73 -19.98 4.01 18.98
CA LYS A 73 -20.40 2.89 19.83
C LYS A 73 -20.62 1.61 19.02
N LYS A 74 -21.42 1.68 17.95
CA LYS A 74 -21.65 0.54 17.04
C LYS A 74 -20.38 0.03 16.34
N MET A 75 -19.43 0.91 16.05
CA MET A 75 -18.13 0.50 15.50
C MET A 75 -17.29 -0.23 16.54
N GLN A 76 -17.24 0.27 17.78
CA GLN A 76 -16.52 -0.38 18.87
C GLN A 76 -17.14 -1.72 19.25
N GLU A 77 -18.47 -1.86 19.22
CA GLU A 77 -19.15 -3.13 19.44
C GLU A 77 -18.76 -4.16 18.37
N ARG A 78 -18.87 -3.81 17.09
CA ARG A 78 -18.42 -4.67 15.98
C ARG A 78 -16.93 -5.02 16.06
N GLN A 79 -16.10 -4.09 16.50
CA GLN A 79 -14.68 -4.35 16.69
C GLN A 79 -14.45 -5.34 17.84
N ARG A 80 -15.14 -5.18 18.97
CA ARG A 80 -15.08 -6.13 20.10
C ARG A 80 -15.55 -7.52 19.71
N GLU A 81 -16.63 -7.63 18.94
CA GLU A 81 -17.13 -8.92 18.42
C GLU A 81 -16.09 -9.57 17.50
N ARG A 82 -15.50 -8.80 16.58
CA ARG A 82 -14.42 -9.29 15.70
C ARG A 82 -13.19 -9.73 16.50
N ASP A 83 -12.80 -8.95 17.50
CA ASP A 83 -11.65 -9.26 18.35
C ASP A 83 -11.92 -10.51 19.19
N ALA A 84 -13.15 -10.71 19.66
CA ALA A 84 -13.58 -11.93 20.35
C ALA A 84 -13.52 -13.16 19.42
N LEU A 85 -14.03 -13.05 18.20
CA LEU A 85 -13.94 -14.13 17.20
C LEU A 85 -12.49 -14.45 16.80
N ASN A 86 -11.61 -13.45 16.77
CA ASN A 86 -10.21 -13.61 16.43
C ASN A 86 -9.35 -14.09 17.61
N ALA A 87 -9.80 -13.92 18.86
CA ALA A 87 -9.03 -14.30 20.05
C ALA A 87 -8.76 -15.80 20.13
N ASP A 88 -9.73 -16.63 19.71
CA ASP A 88 -9.60 -18.09 19.71
C ASP A 88 -8.83 -18.62 18.49
N ARG A 89 -8.51 -17.76 17.52
CA ARG A 89 -7.71 -18.16 16.37
C ARG A 89 -6.24 -18.22 16.81
N PRO A 90 -5.59 -19.39 16.79
CA PRO A 90 -4.18 -19.45 17.10
C PRO A 90 -3.46 -18.57 16.10
N VAL A 91 -2.77 -17.53 16.58
CA VAL A 91 -1.80 -16.79 15.78
C VAL A 91 -0.83 -17.86 15.30
N ARG A 92 -0.95 -18.28 14.03
CA ARG A 92 0.08 -19.09 13.38
C ARG A 92 1.33 -18.22 13.48
N LYS A 93 2.16 -18.51 14.48
CA LYS A 93 3.52 -18.00 14.59
C LYS A 93 4.24 -18.58 13.37
N HIS A 94 4.05 -17.95 12.21
CA HIS A 94 4.88 -18.17 11.06
C HIS A 94 6.18 -17.42 11.37
N SER A 95 6.96 -17.95 12.32
CA SER A 95 8.40 -17.72 12.34
C SER A 95 8.91 -18.37 11.05
N MET A 96 8.79 -17.66 9.94
CA MET A 96 9.68 -17.93 8.82
C MET A 96 11.04 -17.46 9.32
N ASP A 97 11.82 -18.42 9.81
CA ASP A 97 13.24 -18.27 10.02
C ASP A 97 13.87 -17.97 8.65
N PHE A 98 13.86 -16.70 8.24
CA PHE A 98 14.42 -16.21 6.99
C PHE A 98 15.90 -16.60 6.84
N SER A 99 16.58 -16.84 7.96
CA SER A 99 17.95 -17.36 8.05
C SER A 99 18.10 -18.80 7.56
N ALA A 100 17.06 -19.66 7.65
CA ALA A 100 17.15 -21.05 7.21
C ALA A 100 17.08 -21.19 5.67
N MET A 101 16.50 -20.20 4.98
CA MET A 101 16.36 -20.22 3.52
C MET A 101 17.67 -19.89 2.78
N TYR A 102 18.60 -19.16 3.40
CA TYR A 102 19.92 -18.83 2.83
C TYR A 102 21.04 -19.79 3.24
N ALA A 103 20.79 -20.76 4.13
CA ALA A 103 21.78 -21.76 4.52
C ALA A 103 21.99 -22.87 3.46
N GLY A 104 21.16 -22.93 2.42
CA GLY A 104 21.22 -23.94 1.35
C GLY A 104 21.83 -23.47 0.02
N SER A 105 22.34 -22.23 -0.09
CA SER A 105 22.83 -21.67 -1.37
C SER A 105 24.35 -21.73 -1.58
N GLN A 106 25.08 -22.51 -0.77
CA GLN A 106 26.48 -22.81 -1.11
C GLN A 106 26.50 -23.77 -2.31
N ARG A 107 26.56 -23.18 -3.52
CA ARG A 107 27.02 -23.89 -4.71
C ARG A 107 28.31 -24.64 -4.37
N PRO A 108 28.45 -25.93 -4.71
CA PRO A 108 29.75 -26.59 -4.58
C PRO A 108 30.79 -25.83 -5.43
N PRO A 109 32.04 -25.71 -4.97
CA PRO A 109 33.09 -25.03 -5.73
C PRO A 109 33.29 -25.76 -7.07
N ALA A 110 33.40 -24.98 -8.14
CA ALA A 110 33.52 -25.46 -9.50
C ALA A 110 34.71 -26.42 -9.66
N GLU A 111 34.43 -27.71 -9.84
CA GLU A 111 35.40 -28.65 -10.36
C GLU A 111 35.66 -28.33 -11.83
N THR A 112 36.94 -28.26 -12.15
CA THR A 112 37.53 -27.84 -13.41
C THR A 112 37.05 -28.68 -14.59
N ILE A 113 36.16 -28.12 -15.41
CA ILE A 113 35.89 -28.65 -16.76
C ILE A 113 37.13 -28.33 -17.61
N ALA A 114 37.95 -29.35 -17.84
CA ALA A 114 39.01 -29.32 -18.83
C ALA A 114 38.41 -29.05 -20.22
N LYS A 115 38.83 -27.97 -20.86
CA LYS A 115 38.51 -27.68 -22.28
C LYS A 115 39.24 -28.69 -23.18
N PRO A 116 38.59 -29.32 -24.17
CA PRO A 116 39.25 -29.75 -25.38
C PRO A 116 38.96 -28.77 -26.52
N VAL A 117 40.03 -28.06 -26.89
CA VAL A 117 40.58 -27.79 -28.24
C VAL A 117 39.63 -27.56 -29.42
N GLU A 118 39.91 -26.46 -30.12
CA GLU A 118 39.35 -25.93 -31.36
C GLU A 118 39.50 -26.86 -32.59
N GLU A 119 38.50 -26.85 -33.49
CA GLU A 119 38.73 -27.06 -34.94
C GLU A 119 37.88 -26.07 -35.78
N LYS A 120 38.62 -25.14 -36.41
CA LYS A 120 38.45 -24.32 -37.63
C LYS A 120 37.08 -23.78 -38.14
N PRO A 121 37.06 -22.50 -38.60
CA PRO A 121 35.94 -21.89 -39.33
C PRO A 121 35.97 -22.24 -40.83
N ALA A 122 34.81 -22.51 -41.42
CA ALA A 122 34.59 -22.60 -42.86
C ALA A 122 33.56 -21.56 -43.30
N GLU A 123 33.84 -20.97 -44.46
CA GLU A 123 33.34 -19.74 -45.06
C GLU A 123 31.84 -19.70 -45.38
N GLN A 124 31.29 -18.48 -45.43
CA GLN A 124 29.97 -18.13 -45.98
C GLN A 124 29.98 -18.14 -47.52
N PRO A 125 28.82 -18.35 -48.15
CA PRO A 125 28.20 -17.27 -48.94
C PRO A 125 26.68 -17.20 -48.63
N GLY A 126 25.96 -16.08 -48.63
CA GLY A 126 26.04 -14.91 -49.50
C GLY A 126 24.84 -14.95 -50.44
N ASP A 127 23.73 -14.30 -50.06
CA ASP A 127 22.61 -13.98 -50.96
C ASP A 127 22.13 -12.54 -50.67
N ASP A 128 22.67 -11.63 -51.48
CA ASP A 128 22.16 -10.30 -51.76
C ASP A 128 21.01 -10.37 -52.79
N ALA A 129 19.89 -9.69 -52.52
CA ALA A 129 18.92 -9.07 -53.45
C ALA A 129 17.55 -8.96 -52.72
N ALA A 130 16.85 -7.83 -52.59
CA ALA A 130 16.76 -6.56 -53.31
C ALA A 130 16.29 -5.48 -52.30
N ALA A 131 16.88 -4.26 -52.23
CA ALA A 131 16.69 -3.11 -53.12
C ALA A 131 15.20 -2.68 -53.19
N ASP A 132 14.81 -1.60 -52.48
CA ASP A 132 14.73 -0.18 -52.95
C ASP A 132 13.31 0.12 -53.48
N GLU A 133 12.53 1.02 -52.86
CA GLU A 133 12.23 2.40 -53.30
C GLU A 133 11.03 2.88 -52.42
N MET A 134 10.75 4.13 -52.06
CA MET A 134 11.31 5.44 -52.37
C MET A 134 10.84 6.46 -51.33
N GLU A 135 11.61 7.54 -51.20
CA GLU A 135 11.43 8.71 -50.35
C GLU A 135 10.24 9.61 -50.75
N GLY A 136 9.76 10.41 -49.77
CA GLY A 136 9.65 11.87 -49.95
C GLY A 136 8.32 12.48 -50.42
N LYS A 137 7.72 13.31 -49.54
CA LYS A 137 7.20 14.69 -49.79
C LYS A 137 6.52 15.19 -48.50
N THR A 138 7.13 16.04 -47.67
CA THR A 138 7.28 17.51 -47.76
C THR A 138 5.99 18.31 -47.94
N GLU A 139 5.89 19.36 -47.11
CA GLU A 139 5.23 20.67 -47.29
C GLU A 139 3.95 20.99 -46.50
N GLN A 140 4.17 21.94 -45.57
CA GLN A 140 3.38 23.14 -45.23
C GLN A 140 2.05 22.99 -44.47
#